data_AF-A0A1Q9AWT7-F1
#
_entry.id   AF-A0A1Q9AWT7-F1
#
_cell.length_a   1.000
_cell.length_b   1.000
_cell.length_c   1.000
_cell.angle_alpha   90.00
_cell.angle_beta   90.00
_cell.angle_gamma   90.00
#
_symmetry.space_group_name_H-M   'P 1'
#
loop_
_entity.id
_entity.type
_entity.pdbx_description
1 polymer ?
#
loop_
_entity_poly.entity_id
_entity_poly.type
_entity_poly.pdbx_seq_one_letter_code
_entity_poly.pdbx_strand_id
1 'polypeptide(L)'
;MAFAERRRDRQAERCFVRLVSGSALALSMLAPQMAWAGPLGDAAASAEIQATEGDAAGARATIQTAIGEFSANLPLAIARAAFVSGEPSGYAMYDPRPNHDFAQGESLISYVEPVGLSWVSSPQAGKLETHFTVDFDILDPQGKVLAGQKAFGDFRFVSFQRNQEIYATLTIDVAGAPAGDYVLRFRFNDANSDKTAIIEQPFSITATAEPALSPPPQAPTPETTTTPTQP
;
A
#
# COMPACT_ATOMS: atom_id res chain seq x y z
N MET A 1 50.89 -32.55 -40.19
CA MET A 1 52.26 -31.95 -40.15
C MET A 1 52.44 -31.07 -41.38
N ALA A 2 53.08 -29.90 -41.18
CA ALA A 2 53.75 -29.03 -42.17
C ALA A 2 52.85 -28.23 -43.16
N PHE A 3 52.70 -26.91 -42.98
CA PHE A 3 53.57 -25.78 -43.41
C PHE A 3 53.25 -25.33 -44.86
N ALA A 4 52.63 -24.15 -45.04
CA ALA A 4 53.27 -22.82 -45.25
C ALA A 4 53.23 -22.42 -46.75
N GLU A 5 52.42 -21.43 -47.10
CA GLU A 5 52.78 -20.02 -47.34
C GLU A 5 53.44 -19.70 -48.69
N ARG A 6 52.69 -18.88 -49.45
CA ARG A 6 53.07 -17.63 -50.15
C ARG A 6 54.29 -17.60 -51.07
N ARG A 7 54.05 -16.96 -52.22
CA ARG A 7 54.74 -15.78 -52.84
C ARG A 7 54.67 -15.97 -54.38
N ARG A 8 54.48 -14.98 -55.25
CA ARG A 8 54.84 -13.56 -55.24
C ARG A 8 54.16 -12.89 -56.46
N ASP A 9 53.66 -11.66 -56.33
CA ASP A 9 54.19 -10.46 -57.00
C ASP A 9 53.33 -9.96 -58.17
N ARG A 10 52.82 -8.73 -58.03
CA ARG A 10 53.17 -7.60 -58.91
C ARG A 10 52.57 -6.32 -58.34
N GLN A 11 53.35 -5.65 -57.50
CA GLN A 11 53.33 -4.20 -57.38
C GLN A 11 53.93 -3.60 -58.65
N ALA A 12 53.28 -2.58 -59.21
CA ALA A 12 53.85 -1.26 -59.49
C ALA A 12 52.94 -0.51 -60.47
N GLU A 13 52.45 0.67 -60.08
CA GLU A 13 52.86 1.95 -60.67
C GLU A 13 51.86 3.09 -60.36
N ARG A 14 52.45 4.28 -60.12
CA ARG A 14 51.90 5.65 -60.28
C ARG A 14 51.04 6.19 -59.13
N CYS A 15 51.57 7.09 -58.29
CA CYS A 15 51.92 8.51 -58.52
C CYS A 15 50.81 9.42 -57.98
N PHE A 16 51.15 10.12 -56.89
CA PHE A 16 50.93 11.53 -56.59
C PHE A 16 49.70 12.23 -57.19
N VAL A 17 48.88 12.88 -56.34
CA VAL A 17 48.33 14.25 -56.47
C VAL A 17 46.93 14.39 -55.82
N ARG A 18 46.86 15.20 -54.73
CA ARG A 18 45.76 16.11 -54.30
C ARG A 18 44.39 15.48 -53.94
N LEU A 19 43.48 16.01 -53.11
CA LEU A 19 43.33 17.17 -52.22
C LEU A 19 41.87 17.08 -51.70
N VAL A 20 41.64 17.19 -50.37
CA VAL A 20 40.45 17.71 -49.65
C VAL A 20 39.03 17.12 -49.89
N SER A 21 38.27 16.99 -48.78
CA SER A 21 36.80 16.87 -48.59
C SER A 21 36.29 15.45 -48.29
N GLY A 22 35.52 15.19 -47.25
CA GLY A 22 34.89 16.08 -46.27
C GLY A 22 34.37 15.29 -45.06
N SER A 23 34.35 15.95 -43.91
CA SER A 23 33.74 15.43 -42.69
C SER A 23 32.23 15.27 -42.90
N ALA A 24 31.75 14.03 -42.98
CA ALA A 24 30.32 13.74 -42.91
C ALA A 24 29.86 13.92 -41.45
N LEU A 25 29.33 15.10 -41.15
CA LEU A 25 28.62 15.38 -39.91
C LEU A 25 27.32 14.55 -39.94
N ALA A 26 27.30 13.41 -39.24
CA ALA A 26 26.10 12.61 -39.06
C ALA A 26 25.13 13.38 -38.15
N LEU A 27 24.21 14.12 -38.76
CA LEU A 27 23.10 14.79 -38.08
C LEU A 27 22.08 13.72 -37.68
N SER A 28 22.28 13.10 -36.52
CA SER A 28 21.29 12.22 -35.89
C SER A 28 20.03 13.03 -35.61
N MET A 29 18.99 12.86 -36.42
CA MET A 29 17.67 13.42 -36.17
C MET A 29 17.12 12.84 -34.85
N LEU A 30 17.18 13.63 -33.77
CA LEU A 30 16.24 13.51 -32.67
C LEU A 30 14.85 13.89 -33.20
N ALA A 31 14.17 12.94 -33.84
CA ALA A 31 12.72 13.06 -33.97
C ALA A 31 12.15 12.98 -32.55
N PRO A 32 11.38 13.97 -32.07
CA PRO A 32 10.72 13.84 -30.78
C PRO A 32 9.80 12.62 -30.89
N GLN A 33 10.06 11.61 -30.08
CA GLN A 33 9.10 10.53 -29.90
C GLN A 33 7.87 11.18 -29.28
N MET A 34 6.84 11.44 -30.10
CA MET A 34 5.52 11.77 -29.59
C MET A 34 5.06 10.55 -28.81
N ALA A 35 5.28 10.57 -27.50
CA ALA A 35 4.59 9.67 -26.59
C ALA A 35 3.10 9.95 -26.78
N TRP A 36 2.36 8.95 -27.28
CA TRP A 36 0.91 9.05 -27.33
C TRP A 36 0.42 9.06 -25.89
N ALA A 37 -0.15 10.19 -25.47
CA ALA A 37 -0.81 10.26 -24.18
C ALA A 37 -1.97 9.27 -24.19
N GLY A 38 -2.09 8.46 -23.12
CA GLY A 38 -3.30 7.68 -22.90
C GLY A 38 -4.45 8.56 -22.45
N PRO A 39 -5.68 8.02 -22.29
CA PRO A 39 -6.87 8.80 -21.94
C PRO A 39 -6.72 9.67 -20.68
N LEU A 40 -5.94 9.21 -19.69
CA LEU A 40 -5.63 9.99 -18.49
C LEU A 40 -4.82 11.26 -18.81
N GLY A 41 -3.86 11.18 -19.73
CA GLY A 41 -3.06 12.32 -20.17
C GLY A 41 -3.87 13.33 -20.98
N ASP A 42 -4.76 12.87 -21.85
CA ASP A 42 -5.68 13.74 -22.61
C ASP A 42 -6.65 14.47 -21.68
N ALA A 43 -7.17 13.78 -20.66
CA ALA A 43 -8.04 14.38 -19.65
C ALA A 43 -7.30 15.40 -18.79
N ALA A 44 -6.04 15.14 -18.43
CA ALA A 44 -5.21 16.10 -17.71
C ALA A 44 -4.99 17.39 -18.52
N ALA A 45 -4.62 17.27 -19.81
CA ALA A 45 -4.48 18.42 -20.69
C ALA A 45 -5.80 19.21 -20.82
N SER A 46 -6.93 18.51 -20.93
CA SER A 46 -8.25 19.15 -21.00
C SER A 46 -8.60 19.89 -19.71
N ALA A 47 -8.30 19.30 -18.55
CA ALA A 47 -8.53 19.93 -17.25
C ALA A 47 -7.66 21.18 -17.05
N GLU A 48 -6.42 21.19 -17.54
CA GLU A 48 -5.54 22.37 -17.50
C GLU A 48 -6.06 23.53 -18.36
N ILE A 49 -6.63 23.22 -19.53
CA ILE A 49 -7.29 24.21 -20.39
C ILE A 49 -8.50 24.81 -19.67
N GLN A 50 -9.40 23.96 -19.17
CA GLN A 50 -10.58 24.39 -18.41
C GLN A 50 -10.22 25.28 -17.22
N ALA A 51 -9.18 24.91 -16.47
CA ALA A 51 -8.70 25.70 -15.34
C ALA A 51 -8.18 27.08 -15.77
N THR A 52 -7.46 27.15 -16.90
CA THR A 52 -6.93 28.40 -17.47
C THR A 52 -8.06 29.32 -17.96
N GLU A 53 -9.14 28.74 -18.48
CA GLU A 53 -10.36 29.44 -18.91
C GLU A 53 -11.27 29.88 -17.74
N GLY A 54 -10.91 29.52 -16.50
CA GLY A 54 -11.65 29.87 -15.29
C GLY A 54 -12.72 28.85 -14.88
N ASP A 55 -12.87 27.74 -15.59
CA ASP A 55 -13.76 26.64 -15.23
C ASP A 55 -13.07 25.64 -14.30
N ALA A 56 -12.78 26.08 -13.07
CA ALA A 56 -12.14 25.26 -12.05
C ALA A 56 -12.97 24.02 -11.67
N ALA A 57 -14.30 24.14 -11.67
CA ALA A 57 -15.20 23.04 -11.33
C ALA A 57 -15.20 21.96 -12.43
N GLY A 58 -15.28 22.35 -13.70
CA GLY A 58 -15.15 21.45 -14.83
C GLY A 58 -13.79 20.77 -14.88
N ALA A 59 -12.70 21.53 -14.68
CA ALA A 59 -11.35 20.98 -14.60
C ALA A 59 -11.23 19.86 -13.57
N ARG A 60 -11.76 20.09 -12.35
CA ARG A 60 -11.77 19.08 -11.29
C ARG A 60 -12.58 17.85 -11.65
N ALA A 61 -13.78 18.05 -12.22
CA ALA A 61 -14.64 16.94 -12.62
C ALA A 61 -14.01 16.07 -13.72
N THR A 62 -13.38 16.71 -14.71
CA THR A 62 -12.65 16.03 -15.80
C THR A 62 -11.56 15.13 -15.25
N ILE A 63 -10.67 15.67 -14.40
CA ILE A 63 -9.54 14.88 -13.90
C ILE A 63 -9.98 13.80 -12.90
N GLN A 64 -10.99 14.07 -12.06
CA GLN A 64 -11.51 13.06 -11.14
C GLN A 64 -12.11 11.86 -11.88
N THR A 65 -12.87 12.12 -12.94
CA THR A 65 -13.45 11.06 -13.78
C THR A 65 -12.35 10.20 -14.39
N ALA A 66 -11.34 10.83 -14.99
CA ALA A 66 -10.24 10.13 -15.64
C ALA A 66 -9.37 9.33 -14.67
N ILE A 67 -9.06 9.88 -13.49
CA ILE A 67 -8.35 9.14 -12.44
C ILE A 67 -9.18 7.93 -11.98
N GLY A 68 -10.49 8.12 -11.78
CA GLY A 68 -11.39 7.04 -11.39
C GLY A 68 -11.44 5.89 -12.40
N GLU A 69 -11.46 6.21 -13.69
CA GLU A 69 -11.43 5.23 -14.77
C GLU A 69 -10.08 4.54 -14.90
N PHE A 70 -8.99 5.30 -14.81
CA PHE A 70 -7.64 4.72 -14.80
C PHE A 70 -7.47 3.75 -13.63
N SER A 71 -7.83 4.18 -12.42
CA SER A 71 -7.72 3.38 -11.20
C SER A 71 -8.56 2.10 -11.28
N ALA A 72 -9.81 2.17 -11.76
CA ALA A 72 -10.67 0.99 -11.88
C ALA A 72 -10.12 -0.09 -12.84
N ASN A 73 -9.18 0.26 -13.73
CA ASN A 73 -8.51 -0.68 -14.64
C ASN A 73 -7.19 -1.24 -14.10
N LEU A 74 -6.71 -0.74 -12.97
CA LEU A 74 -5.55 -1.32 -12.30
C LEU A 74 -5.90 -2.68 -11.67
N PRO A 75 -4.90 -3.56 -11.47
CA PRO A 75 -5.05 -4.69 -10.56
C PRO A 75 -5.49 -4.21 -9.16
N LEU A 76 -6.29 -5.01 -8.46
CA LEU A 76 -6.56 -4.75 -7.04
C LEU A 76 -5.24 -4.84 -6.29
N ALA A 77 -4.94 -3.80 -5.52
CA ALA A 77 -3.77 -3.72 -4.67
C ALA A 77 -4.13 -3.03 -3.36
N ILE A 78 -3.26 -3.16 -2.37
CA ILE A 78 -3.38 -2.43 -1.11
C ILE A 78 -2.33 -1.34 -1.10
N ALA A 79 -2.77 -0.08 -1.18
CA ALA A 79 -1.87 1.07 -1.17
C ALA A 79 -1.30 1.33 0.24
N ARG A 80 -2.09 1.00 1.28
CA ARG A 80 -1.71 1.18 2.67
C ARG A 80 -2.34 0.10 3.54
N ALA A 81 -1.58 -0.44 4.47
CA ALA A 81 -2.06 -1.22 5.60
C ALA A 81 -1.24 -0.83 6.84
N ALA A 82 -1.92 -0.51 7.94
CA ALA A 82 -1.25 -0.15 9.19
C ALA A 82 -2.09 -0.62 10.38
N PHE A 83 -1.43 -1.10 11.45
CA PHE A 83 -2.08 -1.20 12.73
C PHE A 83 -2.30 0.20 13.30
N VAL A 84 -3.48 0.44 13.87
CA VAL A 84 -3.89 1.74 14.41
C VAL A 84 -4.30 1.61 15.87
N SER A 85 -4.19 2.72 16.62
CA SER A 85 -4.48 2.75 18.06
C SER A 85 -5.98 2.81 18.38
N GLY A 86 -6.82 3.09 17.38
CA GLY A 86 -8.27 3.21 17.53
C GLY A 86 -8.97 3.38 16.19
N GLU A 87 -10.26 3.70 16.24
CA GLU A 87 -11.09 3.89 15.05
C GLU A 87 -10.61 5.11 14.22
N PRO A 88 -10.29 4.94 12.92
CA PRO A 88 -10.00 6.03 12.01
C PRO A 88 -11.19 7.01 11.88
N SER A 89 -10.89 8.31 11.84
CA SER A 89 -11.92 9.35 11.67
C SER A 89 -12.28 9.62 10.19
N GLY A 90 -11.51 9.05 9.26
CA GLY A 90 -11.70 9.17 7.83
C GLY A 90 -10.51 8.62 7.03
N TYR A 91 -10.61 8.74 5.70
CA TYR A 91 -9.52 8.34 4.80
C TYR A 91 -8.25 9.14 5.12
N ALA A 92 -7.14 8.44 5.29
CA ALA A 92 -5.85 8.97 5.72
C ALA A 92 -5.87 9.72 7.09
N MET A 93 -6.92 9.57 7.89
CA MET A 93 -7.09 10.22 9.19
C MET A 93 -7.11 9.17 10.32
N TYR A 94 -5.96 8.54 10.54
CA TYR A 94 -5.75 7.50 11.55
C TYR A 94 -4.47 7.74 12.34
N ASP A 95 -4.42 7.19 13.56
CA ASP A 95 -3.24 7.19 14.41
C ASP A 95 -2.52 5.83 14.31
N PRO A 96 -1.36 5.75 13.63
CA PRO A 96 -0.60 4.50 13.56
C PRO A 96 -0.15 4.07 14.95
N ARG A 97 -0.14 2.76 15.21
CA ARG A 97 0.52 2.25 16.41
C ARG A 97 2.03 2.49 16.34
N PRO A 98 2.69 2.78 17.48
CA PRO A 98 4.13 2.95 17.53
C PRO A 98 4.90 1.63 17.38
N ASN A 99 4.27 0.51 17.71
CA ASN A 99 4.82 -0.84 17.60
C ASN A 99 3.72 -1.85 17.22
N HIS A 100 4.13 -3.08 16.93
CA HIS A 100 3.21 -4.19 16.60
C HIS A 100 3.13 -5.22 17.74
N ASP A 101 3.40 -4.76 18.96
CA ASP A 101 3.25 -5.54 20.18
C ASP A 101 1.86 -5.28 20.74
N PHE A 102 1.15 -6.37 21.02
CA PHE A 102 -0.20 -6.35 21.55
C PHE A 102 -0.20 -7.07 22.90
N ALA A 103 -0.90 -6.52 23.89
CA ALA A 103 -1.15 -7.23 25.13
C ALA A 103 -2.08 -8.41 24.88
N GLN A 104 -2.01 -9.44 25.73
CA GLN A 104 -2.96 -10.55 25.66
C GLN A 104 -4.40 -10.04 25.80
N GLY A 105 -5.26 -10.37 24.83
CA GLY A 105 -6.65 -9.92 24.78
C GLY A 105 -6.86 -8.52 24.18
N GLU A 106 -5.79 -7.81 23.79
CA GLU A 106 -5.89 -6.58 23.01
C GLU A 106 -6.32 -6.89 21.57
N SER A 107 -7.32 -6.17 21.05
CA SER A 107 -7.77 -6.32 19.67
C SER A 107 -6.75 -5.74 18.68
N LEU A 108 -6.60 -6.40 17.54
CA LEU A 108 -5.82 -5.89 16.40
C LEU A 108 -6.74 -5.00 15.57
N ILE A 109 -6.42 -3.72 15.43
CA ILE A 109 -7.18 -2.80 14.57
C ILE A 109 -6.28 -2.43 13.38
N SER A 110 -6.70 -2.81 12.17
CA SER A 110 -6.00 -2.49 10.93
C SER A 110 -6.79 -1.48 10.10
N TYR A 111 -6.12 -0.40 9.70
CA TYR A 111 -6.58 0.51 8.66
C TYR A 111 -5.98 0.10 7.32
N VAL A 112 -6.82 -0.08 6.29
CA VAL A 112 -6.39 -0.58 4.99
C VAL A 112 -7.01 0.20 3.83
N GLU A 113 -6.20 0.62 2.86
CA GLU A 113 -6.62 1.37 1.65
C GLU A 113 -6.52 0.48 0.40
N PRO A 114 -7.64 -0.13 -0.06
CA PRO A 114 -7.67 -0.84 -1.33
C PRO A 114 -7.73 0.14 -2.51
N VAL A 115 -6.99 -0.17 -3.57
CA VAL A 115 -6.98 0.56 -4.85
C VAL A 115 -7.17 -0.41 -6.00
N GLY A 116 -7.60 0.06 -7.17
CA GLY A 116 -7.88 -0.85 -8.30
C GLY A 116 -9.25 -1.54 -8.23
N LEU A 117 -10.13 -1.07 -7.34
CA LEU A 117 -11.49 -1.59 -7.18
C LEU A 117 -12.33 -1.38 -8.45
N SER A 118 -13.14 -2.38 -8.79
CA SER A 118 -14.05 -2.33 -9.94
C SER A 118 -15.37 -1.67 -9.56
N TRP A 119 -15.86 -0.85 -10.48
CA TRP A 119 -17.09 -0.08 -10.30
C TRP A 119 -18.15 -0.46 -11.33
N VAL A 120 -19.38 -0.66 -10.86
CA VAL A 120 -20.55 -0.98 -11.69
C VAL A 120 -21.63 0.09 -11.51
N SER A 121 -22.62 0.12 -12.40
CA SER A 121 -23.81 0.96 -12.19
C SER A 121 -24.58 0.51 -10.96
N SER A 122 -24.97 1.46 -10.11
CA SER A 122 -25.84 1.20 -8.96
C SER A 122 -27.31 1.25 -9.39
N PRO A 123 -28.23 0.51 -8.71
CA PRO A 123 -29.67 0.70 -8.88
C PRO A 123 -30.15 2.12 -8.51
N GLN A 124 -29.36 2.86 -7.74
CA GLN A 124 -29.64 4.26 -7.42
C GLN A 124 -29.27 5.14 -8.63
N ALA A 125 -30.24 5.91 -9.12
CA ALA A 125 -30.08 6.71 -10.34
C ALA A 125 -28.83 7.60 -10.32
N GLY A 126 -28.01 7.48 -11.36
CA GLY A 126 -26.78 8.27 -11.55
C GLY A 126 -25.61 7.88 -10.64
N LYS A 127 -25.73 6.81 -9.85
CA LYS A 127 -24.66 6.35 -8.96
C LYS A 127 -23.95 5.11 -9.49
N LEU A 128 -22.73 4.96 -9.02
CA LEU A 128 -21.87 3.81 -9.20
C LEU A 128 -21.72 3.09 -7.86
N GLU A 129 -21.37 1.82 -7.91
CA GLU A 129 -21.09 1.00 -6.74
C GLU A 129 -19.76 0.25 -6.92
N THR A 130 -18.97 0.21 -5.85
CA THR A 130 -17.91 -0.77 -5.68
C THR A 130 -18.24 -1.66 -4.48
N HIS A 131 -17.88 -2.94 -4.58
CA HIS A 131 -18.14 -3.94 -3.56
C HIS A 131 -16.91 -4.84 -3.43
N PHE A 132 -16.42 -5.04 -2.20
CA PHE A 132 -15.39 -6.03 -1.93
C PHE A 132 -15.63 -6.71 -0.59
N THR A 133 -15.08 -7.91 -0.45
CA THR A 133 -15.06 -8.68 0.79
C THR A 133 -13.64 -8.87 1.29
N VAL A 134 -13.49 -9.13 2.58
CA VAL A 134 -12.19 -9.38 3.21
C VAL A 134 -12.25 -10.67 4.00
N ASP A 135 -11.33 -11.58 3.69
CA ASP A 135 -11.02 -12.73 4.53
C ASP A 135 -9.85 -12.39 5.46
N PHE A 136 -9.75 -13.07 6.60
CA PHE A 136 -8.53 -13.06 7.41
C PHE A 136 -8.03 -14.47 7.72
N ASP A 137 -6.71 -14.60 7.85
CA ASP A 137 -6.04 -15.72 8.51
C ASP A 137 -5.10 -15.16 9.58
N ILE A 138 -4.95 -15.90 10.68
CA ILE A 138 -3.83 -15.76 11.62
C ILE A 138 -2.89 -16.92 11.37
N LEU A 139 -1.62 -16.63 11.15
CA LEU A 139 -0.59 -17.62 10.88
C LEU A 139 0.48 -17.63 11.96
N ASP A 140 1.14 -18.77 12.12
CA ASP A 140 2.45 -18.83 12.76
C ASP A 140 3.56 -18.28 11.83
N PRO A 141 4.78 -18.03 12.34
CA PRO A 141 5.88 -17.50 11.53
C PRO A 141 6.34 -18.44 10.41
N GLN A 142 5.93 -19.71 10.42
CA GLN A 142 6.22 -20.69 9.37
C GLN A 142 5.14 -20.70 8.27
N GLY A 143 4.11 -19.87 8.40
CA GLY A 143 3.03 -19.73 7.43
C GLY A 143 1.87 -20.71 7.62
N LYS A 144 1.85 -21.47 8.72
CA LYS A 144 0.73 -22.36 9.03
C LYS A 144 -0.45 -21.53 9.52
N VAL A 145 -1.62 -21.76 8.93
CA VAL A 145 -2.87 -21.14 9.39
C VAL A 145 -3.28 -21.72 10.74
N LEU A 146 -3.43 -20.85 11.73
CA LEU A 146 -3.88 -21.18 13.10
C LEU A 146 -5.37 -20.91 13.28
N ALA A 147 -5.88 -19.85 12.66
CA ALA A 147 -7.28 -19.45 12.65
C ALA A 147 -7.57 -18.64 11.39
N GLY A 148 -8.84 -18.51 11.01
CA GLY A 148 -9.24 -17.66 9.90
C GLY A 148 -10.74 -17.67 9.67
N GLN A 149 -11.21 -16.67 8.93
CA GLN A 149 -12.61 -16.52 8.56
C GLN A 149 -12.73 -15.94 7.15
N LYS A 150 -13.63 -16.54 6.37
CA LYS A 150 -14.01 -16.04 5.04
C LYS A 150 -15.11 -14.99 5.15
N ALA A 151 -15.06 -14.00 4.25
CA ALA A 151 -16.01 -12.88 4.23
C ALA A 151 -16.23 -12.28 5.63
N PHE A 152 -15.13 -12.11 6.37
CA PHE A 152 -15.12 -11.45 7.67
C PHE A 152 -15.60 -10.00 7.54
N GLY A 153 -15.20 -9.31 6.46
CA GLY A 153 -15.74 -8.01 6.09
C GLY A 153 -16.47 -8.06 4.74
N ASP A 154 -17.54 -7.27 4.62
CA ASP A 154 -18.29 -7.00 3.39
C ASP A 154 -18.52 -5.48 3.28
N PHE A 155 -17.90 -4.84 2.29
CA PHE A 155 -17.86 -3.39 2.15
C PHE A 155 -18.47 -2.95 0.82
N ARG A 156 -19.51 -2.10 0.89
CA ARG A 156 -20.16 -1.50 -0.27
C ARG A 156 -20.13 0.02 -0.20
N PHE A 157 -19.68 0.64 -1.29
CA PHE A 157 -19.64 2.09 -1.43
C PHE A 157 -20.45 2.50 -2.65
N VAL A 158 -21.46 3.35 -2.44
CA VAL A 158 -22.33 3.86 -3.51
C VAL A 158 -22.16 5.38 -3.61
N SER A 159 -21.73 5.86 -4.77
CA SER A 159 -21.36 7.27 -4.98
C SER A 159 -21.63 7.74 -6.41
N PHE A 160 -21.67 9.05 -6.64
CA PHE A 160 -21.81 9.63 -7.99
C PHE A 160 -20.53 9.52 -8.83
N GLN A 161 -19.40 9.24 -8.19
CA GLN A 161 -18.09 9.11 -8.82
C GLN A 161 -17.40 7.84 -8.33
N ARG A 162 -16.37 7.39 -9.05
CA ARG A 162 -15.48 6.32 -8.60
C ARG A 162 -14.53 6.89 -7.55
N ASN A 163 -14.98 6.94 -6.30
CA ASN A 163 -14.21 7.52 -5.20
C ASN A 163 -12.85 6.81 -5.07
N GLN A 164 -11.79 7.59 -4.90
CA GLN A 164 -10.42 7.08 -4.70
C GLN A 164 -10.03 7.01 -3.22
N GLU A 165 -10.77 7.72 -2.37
CA GLU A 165 -10.57 7.79 -0.92
C GLU A 165 -11.41 6.72 -0.23
N ILE A 166 -11.04 5.44 -0.41
CA ILE A 166 -11.72 4.28 0.19
C ILE A 166 -10.78 3.59 1.17
N TYR A 167 -11.28 3.29 2.37
CA TYR A 167 -10.58 2.50 3.37
C TYR A 167 -11.50 1.49 4.05
N ALA A 168 -10.90 0.49 4.67
CA ALA A 168 -11.55 -0.46 5.57
C ALA A 168 -10.86 -0.43 6.94
N THR A 169 -11.67 -0.37 8.01
CA THR A 169 -11.22 -0.68 9.37
C THR A 169 -11.54 -2.14 9.65
N LEU A 170 -10.52 -2.92 10.02
CA LEU A 170 -10.65 -4.35 10.29
C LEU A 170 -10.19 -4.62 11.72
N THR A 171 -11.12 -5.05 12.58
CA THR A 171 -10.84 -5.32 14.00
C THR A 171 -10.92 -6.81 14.30
N ILE A 172 -9.81 -7.40 14.72
CA ILE A 172 -9.71 -8.84 15.03
C ILE A 172 -9.43 -9.02 16.51
N ASP A 173 -10.28 -9.79 17.17
CA ASP A 173 -10.05 -10.22 18.55
C ASP A 173 -9.19 -11.47 18.56
N VAL A 174 -8.02 -11.38 19.20
CA VAL A 174 -7.08 -12.51 19.39
C VAL A 174 -7.10 -13.04 20.82
N ALA A 175 -8.24 -12.84 21.51
CA ALA A 175 -8.42 -13.32 22.88
C ALA A 175 -8.20 -14.84 22.95
N GLY A 176 -7.33 -15.26 23.88
CA GLY A 176 -6.98 -16.66 24.08
C GLY A 176 -5.79 -17.17 23.26
N ALA A 177 -5.26 -16.38 22.31
CA ALA A 177 -3.98 -16.70 21.68
C ALA A 177 -2.83 -16.59 22.70
N PRO A 178 -1.90 -17.56 22.75
CA PRO A 178 -0.75 -17.50 23.66
C PRO A 178 0.21 -16.39 23.24
N ALA A 179 1.08 -15.97 24.16
CA ALA A 179 2.17 -15.06 23.83
C ALA A 179 3.08 -15.67 22.75
N GLY A 180 3.52 -14.84 21.81
CA GLY A 180 4.33 -15.28 20.66
C GLY A 180 4.18 -14.38 19.44
N ASP A 181 4.86 -14.77 18.37
CA ASP A 181 4.86 -14.07 17.09
C ASP A 181 3.87 -14.69 16.11
N TYR A 182 3.20 -13.83 15.36
CA TYR A 182 2.13 -14.20 14.44
C TYR A 182 2.16 -13.32 13.18
N VAL A 183 1.43 -13.75 12.16
CA VAL A 183 1.13 -12.93 10.99
C VAL A 183 -0.37 -12.83 10.82
N LEU A 184 -0.89 -11.61 10.78
CA LEU A 184 -2.27 -11.35 10.37
C LEU A 184 -2.28 -11.16 8.85
N ARG A 185 -2.92 -12.08 8.12
CA ARG A 185 -3.08 -11.98 6.67
C ARG A 185 -4.51 -11.60 6.34
N PHE A 186 -4.66 -10.57 5.53
CA PHE A 186 -5.94 -10.24 4.90
C PHE A 186 -5.91 -10.57 3.42
N ARG A 187 -7.01 -11.13 2.92
CA ARG A 187 -7.27 -11.27 1.48
C ARG A 187 -8.49 -10.45 1.11
N PHE A 188 -8.28 -9.46 0.26
CA PHE A 188 -9.33 -8.63 -0.32
C PHE A 188 -9.78 -9.27 -1.63
N ASN A 189 -11.09 -9.43 -1.79
CA ASN A 189 -11.71 -9.95 -2.99
C ASN A 189 -12.69 -8.91 -3.52
N ASP A 190 -12.42 -8.36 -4.70
CA ASP A 190 -13.38 -7.53 -5.42
C ASP A 190 -14.59 -8.39 -5.79
N ALA A 191 -15.80 -7.95 -5.46
CA ALA A 191 -17.01 -8.73 -5.74
C ALA A 191 -17.58 -8.45 -7.15
N ASN A 192 -17.10 -7.39 -7.81
CA ASN A 192 -17.50 -7.00 -9.15
C ASN A 192 -16.54 -7.51 -10.24
N SER A 193 -15.48 -8.23 -9.86
CA SER A 193 -14.49 -8.82 -10.76
C SER A 193 -13.78 -10.02 -10.11
N ASP A 194 -12.80 -10.63 -10.79
CA ASP A 194 -11.96 -11.70 -10.21
C ASP A 194 -10.70 -11.16 -9.51
N LYS A 195 -10.59 -9.84 -9.30
CA LYS A 195 -9.39 -9.22 -8.73
C LYS A 195 -9.28 -9.53 -7.24
N THR A 196 -8.06 -9.87 -6.81
CA THR A 196 -7.75 -10.10 -5.40
C THR A 196 -6.42 -9.49 -5.01
N ALA A 197 -6.30 -9.03 -3.76
CA ALA A 197 -5.04 -8.60 -3.16
C ALA A 197 -4.85 -9.25 -1.79
N ILE A 198 -3.59 -9.45 -1.41
CA ILE A 198 -3.21 -10.02 -0.11
C ILE A 198 -2.24 -9.06 0.55
N ILE A 199 -2.42 -8.86 1.86
CA ILE A 199 -1.41 -8.22 2.71
C ILE A 199 -1.20 -9.02 3.99
N GLU A 200 0.00 -8.92 4.52
CA GLU A 200 0.44 -9.60 5.74
C GLU A 200 0.99 -8.54 6.70
N GLN A 201 0.52 -8.57 7.95
CA GLN A 201 0.93 -7.68 9.03
C GLN A 201 1.48 -8.53 10.18
N PRO A 202 2.81 -8.63 10.32
CA PRO A 202 3.43 -9.29 11.46
C PRO A 202 3.11 -8.57 12.76
N PHE A 203 2.81 -9.33 13.81
CA PHE A 203 2.55 -8.82 15.16
C PHE A 203 2.98 -9.81 16.23
N SER A 204 3.16 -9.33 17.45
CA SER A 204 3.53 -10.15 18.60
C SER A 204 2.52 -9.96 19.73
N ILE A 205 2.12 -11.05 20.38
CA ILE A 205 1.34 -11.02 21.61
C ILE A 205 2.32 -11.11 22.78
N THR A 206 2.35 -10.07 23.60
CA THR A 206 3.13 -10.04 24.83
C THR A 206 2.33 -10.69 25.95
N ALA A 207 3.00 -11.49 26.78
CA ALA A 207 2.39 -11.99 28.01
C ALA A 207 2.05 -10.79 28.90
N THR A 208 0.83 -10.74 29.41
CA THR A 208 0.50 -9.78 30.47
C THR A 208 1.46 -10.02 31.63
N ALA A 209 2.27 -9.03 32.00
CA ALA A 209 2.96 -9.07 33.28
C ALA A 209 1.86 -9.17 34.36
N GLU A 210 1.85 -10.28 35.11
CA GLU A 210 1.04 -10.40 36.31
C GLU A 210 1.21 -9.11 37.12
N PRO A 211 0.12 -8.41 37.51
CA PRO A 211 0.26 -7.20 38.31
C PRO A 211 1.07 -7.60 39.53
N ALA A 212 2.25 -7.00 39.72
CA ALA A 212 3.07 -7.26 40.88
C ALA A 212 2.17 -7.12 42.10
N LEU A 213 1.91 -8.25 42.78
CA LEU A 213 1.12 -8.29 44.00
C LEU A 213 1.62 -7.14 44.87
N SER A 214 0.72 -6.17 45.14
CA SER A 214 1.04 -5.12 46.09
C SER A 214 1.54 -5.82 47.35
N PRO A 215 2.73 -5.46 47.88
CA PRO A 215 3.23 -6.10 49.09
C PRO A 215 2.13 -6.00 50.16
N PRO A 216 1.87 -7.07 50.93
CA PRO A 216 0.83 -7.05 51.94
C PRO A 216 1.02 -5.83 52.86
N PRO A 217 -0.07 -5.18 53.31
CA PRO A 217 0.03 -4.00 54.15
C PRO A 217 0.98 -4.30 55.32
N GLN A 218 2.04 -3.50 55.45
CA GLN A 218 3.00 -3.63 56.54
C GLN A 218 2.21 -3.51 57.86
N ALA A 219 2.37 -4.51 58.73
CA ALA A 219 1.78 -4.45 60.07
C ALA A 219 2.25 -3.17 60.77
N PRO A 220 1.37 -2.47 61.51
CA PRO A 220 1.76 -1.25 62.21
C PRO A 220 2.90 -1.54 63.18
N THR A 221 3.98 -0.76 63.06
CA THR A 221 5.13 -0.79 63.96
C THR A 221 4.66 -0.52 65.38
N PRO A 222 5.05 -1.32 66.40
CA PRO A 222 4.67 -1.02 67.78
C PRO A 222 5.29 0.31 68.21
N GLU A 223 4.45 1.26 68.61
CA GLU A 223 4.87 2.51 69.21
C GLU A 223 5.67 2.24 70.49
N THR A 224 6.93 2.68 70.51
CA THR A 224 7.77 2.62 71.70
C THR A 224 7.22 3.61 72.73
N THR A 225 6.54 3.10 73.75
CA THR A 225 6.12 3.88 74.92
C THR A 225 7.35 4.40 75.67
N THR A 226 7.71 5.66 75.47
CA THR A 226 8.69 6.33 76.34
C THR A 226 8.03 6.69 77.66
N THR A 227 8.41 5.98 78.72
CA THR A 227 8.06 6.29 80.11
C THR A 227 8.79 7.55 80.56
N PRO A 228 8.12 8.56 81.14
CA PRO A 228 8.79 9.75 81.66
C PRO A 228 9.41 9.46 83.04
N THR A 229 10.70 9.74 83.20
CA THR A 229 11.38 9.75 84.51
C THR A 229 11.58 11.18 84.97
N GLN A 230 10.86 11.56 86.03
CA GLN A 230 11.13 12.71 86.90
C GLN A 230 12.23 12.32 87.93
N PRO A 231 13.03 13.26 88.45
CA PRO A 231 12.56 14.33 89.34
C PRO A 231 12.77 15.76 88.82
#